data_AF-A0A0B6YHE2-F1
#
_entry.id   AF-A0A0B6YHE2-F1
#
_cell.length_a   1.000
_cell.length_b   1.000
_cell.length_c   1.000
_cell.angle_alpha   90.00
_cell.angle_beta   90.00
_cell.angle_gamma   90.00
#
_symmetry.space_group_name_H-M   'P 1'
#
loop_
_entity.id
_entity.type
_entity.pdbx_description
1 polymer ?
#
loop_
_entity_poly.entity_id
_entity_poly.type
_entity_poly.pdbx_seq_one_letter_code
_entity_poly.pdbx_strand_id
1 'polypeptide(L)'
;RLYQYQNDSAYDNTPLNGCEMVWDNILCWDEAPPGTMQQQQCPDYINGFDTHEFATKFCTLNGTWDKLSANGNHWTNYTSCHIAYNLKVDDNH
;
A
#
# COMPACT_ATOMS: atom_id res chain seq x y z
N ARG A 1 -13.61 -32.57 1.77
CA ARG A 1 -14.28 -32.01 0.57
C ARG A 1 -13.17 -31.66 -0.40
N LEU A 2 -12.82 -32.61 -1.27
CA LEU A 2 -11.74 -32.49 -2.25
C LEU A 2 -12.33 -31.80 -3.49
N TYR A 3 -11.64 -30.82 -4.05
CA TYR A 3 -11.85 -30.41 -5.43
C TYR A 3 -10.61 -30.82 -6.21
N GLN A 4 -10.79 -31.76 -7.14
CA GLN A 4 -9.79 -32.09 -8.15
C GLN A 4 -10.08 -31.30 -9.42
N TYR A 5 -9.04 -30.80 -10.08
CA TYR A 5 -9.04 -30.58 -11.53
C TYR A 5 -7.62 -30.81 -12.04
N GLN A 6 -7.46 -31.79 -12.95
CA GLN A 6 -6.28 -31.94 -13.81
C GLN A 6 -6.60 -31.32 -15.17
N ASN A 7 -5.66 -30.57 -15.77
CA ASN A 7 -5.31 -30.69 -17.18
C ASN A 7 -4.08 -29.85 -17.56
N ASP A 8 -3.18 -30.50 -18.28
CA ASP A 8 -1.92 -30.00 -18.84
C ASP A 8 -2.12 -28.96 -19.97
N SER A 9 -1.06 -28.17 -20.21
CA SER A 9 -0.74 -27.35 -21.41
C SER A 9 -0.94 -25.82 -21.29
N ALA A 10 0.19 -25.14 -20.99
CA ALA A 10 0.54 -23.77 -21.41
C ALA A 10 -0.47 -22.63 -21.15
N TYR A 11 -0.57 -22.19 -19.88
CA TYR A 11 -0.74 -20.81 -19.40
C TYR A 11 -1.18 -20.90 -17.92
N ASP A 12 -0.26 -20.65 -17.00
CA ASP A 12 -0.50 -20.76 -15.55
C ASP A 12 -1.42 -19.61 -15.09
N ASN A 13 -2.73 -19.86 -15.13
CA ASN A 13 -3.79 -18.96 -14.67
C ASN A 13 -4.11 -19.20 -13.17
N THR A 14 -3.12 -19.25 -12.30
CA THR A 14 -3.37 -19.01 -10.88
C THR A 14 -3.90 -17.57 -10.75
N PRO A 15 -4.99 -17.29 -10.00
CA PRO A 15 -5.35 -15.92 -9.67
C PRO A 15 -4.08 -15.26 -9.14
N LEU A 16 -3.67 -14.14 -9.74
CA LEU A 16 -2.50 -13.38 -9.31
C LEU A 16 -2.61 -13.25 -7.79
N ASN A 17 -1.78 -14.02 -7.08
CA ASN A 17 -1.70 -13.92 -5.64
C ASN A 17 -1.49 -12.43 -5.37
N GLY A 18 -2.28 -11.88 -4.44
CA GLY A 18 -2.32 -10.45 -4.21
C GLY A 18 -0.94 -9.85 -3.95
N CYS A 19 -0.88 -8.55 -3.76
CA CYS A 19 0.39 -7.94 -3.44
C CYS A 19 0.92 -8.52 -2.12
N GLU A 20 2.17 -8.99 -2.13
CA GLU A 20 2.81 -9.62 -0.98
C GLU A 20 3.06 -8.62 0.15
N MET A 21 3.33 -9.12 1.35
CA MET A 21 3.76 -8.29 2.46
C MET A 21 5.09 -7.58 2.12
N VAL A 22 5.13 -6.25 2.26
CA VAL A 22 6.33 -5.45 2.01
C VAL A 22 6.55 -4.43 3.11
N TRP A 23 7.80 -4.08 3.31
CA TRP A 23 8.18 -2.96 4.14
C TRP A 23 8.73 -1.85 3.23
N ASP A 24 8.39 -0.58 3.48
CA ASP A 24 8.66 0.54 2.55
C ASP A 24 9.62 1.63 3.06
N ASN A 25 10.31 1.41 4.18
CA ASN A 25 11.08 2.39 4.94
C ASN A 25 10.38 3.08 6.08
N ILE A 26 9.08 2.90 6.14
CA ILE A 26 8.24 3.55 7.13
C ILE A 26 7.23 2.52 7.64
N LEU A 27 6.32 2.03 6.81
CA LEU A 27 5.26 1.10 7.21
C LEU A 27 5.50 -0.33 6.69
N CYS A 28 5.01 -1.31 7.47
CA CYS A 28 4.78 -2.68 7.02
C CYS A 28 3.41 -2.76 6.36
N TRP A 29 3.34 -3.13 5.10
CA TRP A 29 2.11 -3.38 4.36
C TRP A 29 1.86 -4.87 4.28
N ASP A 30 0.73 -5.33 4.82
CA ASP A 30 0.28 -6.72 4.73
C ASP A 30 -0.12 -7.11 3.30
N GLU A 31 -0.42 -8.39 3.10
CA GLU A 31 -0.95 -8.89 1.83
C GLU A 31 -2.25 -8.18 1.44
N ALA A 32 -2.39 -7.84 0.15
CA ALA A 32 -3.53 -7.09 -0.35
C ALA A 32 -4.13 -7.72 -1.61
N PRO A 33 -5.47 -7.83 -1.73
CA PRO A 33 -6.08 -8.30 -2.97
C PRO A 33 -5.76 -7.39 -4.17
N PRO A 34 -5.63 -7.94 -5.39
CA PRO A 34 -5.43 -7.13 -6.60
C PRO A 34 -6.53 -6.08 -6.79
N GLY A 35 -6.14 -4.86 -7.19
CA GLY A 35 -7.06 -3.75 -7.44
C GLY A 35 -7.56 -3.02 -6.20
N THR A 36 -6.93 -3.21 -5.04
CA THR A 36 -7.35 -2.58 -3.78
C THR A 36 -6.43 -1.44 -3.35
N MET A 37 -7.00 -0.41 -2.74
CA MET A 37 -6.26 0.63 -2.05
C MET A 37 -6.18 0.30 -0.57
N GLN A 38 -4.96 0.12 -0.08
CA GLN A 38 -4.66 -0.10 1.33
C GLN A 38 -4.38 1.25 2.00
N GLN A 39 -4.77 1.37 3.27
CA GLN A 39 -4.54 2.56 4.07
C GLN A 39 -4.07 2.16 5.47
N GLN A 40 -3.14 2.93 6.03
CA GLN A 40 -2.69 2.80 7.41
C GLN A 40 -2.49 4.20 7.99
N GLN A 41 -2.67 4.36 9.30
CA GLN A 41 -2.43 5.64 9.96
C GLN A 41 -0.98 6.07 9.80
N CYS A 42 -0.76 7.37 9.67
CA CYS A 42 0.59 7.92 9.63
C CYS A 42 1.31 7.66 10.97
N PRO A 43 2.57 7.19 10.95
CA PRO A 43 3.31 6.87 12.16
C PRO A 43 3.64 8.09 13.01
N ASP A 44 3.71 7.89 14.32
CA ASP A 44 4.00 8.92 15.33
C ASP A 44 5.51 9.16 15.56
N TYR A 45 6.36 8.24 15.12
CA TYR A 45 7.82 8.34 15.27
C TYR A 45 8.50 9.20 14.19
N ILE A 46 7.76 9.67 13.18
CA ILE A 46 8.28 10.62 12.17
C ILE A 46 7.88 12.04 12.56
N ASN A 47 8.89 12.89 12.79
CA ASN A 47 8.65 14.30 13.12
C ASN A 47 7.95 15.03 11.94
N GLY A 48 6.86 15.73 12.25
CA GLY A 48 6.07 16.50 11.29
C GLY A 48 4.95 15.71 10.61
N PHE A 49 4.76 14.43 10.97
CA PHE A 49 3.59 13.67 10.52
C PHE A 49 2.36 13.95 11.39
N ASP A 50 1.19 14.03 10.74
CA ASP A 50 -0.11 14.04 11.42
C ASP A 50 -0.62 12.61 11.62
N THR A 51 -0.62 12.13 12.86
CA THR A 51 -1.07 10.77 13.20
C THR A 51 -2.56 10.53 12.99
N HIS A 52 -3.34 11.58 12.71
CA HIS A 52 -4.76 11.48 12.36
C HIS A 52 -5.00 11.23 10.88
N GLU A 53 -3.97 11.42 10.04
CA GLU A 53 -4.02 11.20 8.61
C GLU A 53 -3.59 9.76 8.25
N PHE A 54 -3.74 9.41 6.97
CA PHE A 54 -3.46 8.07 6.47
C PHE A 54 -2.47 8.07 5.31
N ALA A 55 -1.49 7.17 5.38
CA ALA A 55 -0.69 6.77 4.22
C ALA A 55 -1.48 5.78 3.38
N THR A 56 -1.31 5.80 2.05
CA THR A 56 -2.02 4.89 1.14
C THR A 56 -1.09 4.15 0.18
N LYS A 57 -1.45 2.92 -0.16
CA LYS A 57 -0.71 2.08 -1.09
C LYS A 57 -1.67 1.30 -1.98
N PHE A 58 -1.42 1.29 -3.28
CA PHE A 58 -2.31 0.61 -4.23
C PHE A 58 -1.73 -0.73 -4.67
N CYS A 59 -2.52 -1.79 -4.54
CA CYS A 59 -2.23 -3.07 -5.13
C CYS A 59 -2.83 -3.12 -6.54
N THR A 60 -1.99 -3.22 -7.57
CA THR A 60 -2.46 -3.26 -8.95
C THR A 60 -3.26 -4.53 -9.26
N LEU A 61 -4.01 -4.52 -10.37
CA LEU A 61 -4.73 -5.72 -10.85
C LEU A 61 -3.78 -6.88 -11.20
N ASN A 62 -2.50 -6.58 -11.42
CA ASN A 62 -1.45 -7.56 -11.70
C ASN A 62 -0.84 -8.17 -10.42
N GLY A 63 -1.42 -7.94 -9.23
CA GLY A 63 -0.88 -8.48 -7.98
C GLY A 63 0.49 -7.89 -7.59
N THR A 64 0.78 -6.66 -8.04
CA THR A 64 2.02 -5.96 -7.71
C THR A 64 1.74 -4.60 -7.10
N TRP A 65 2.56 -4.20 -6.13
CA TRP A 65 2.46 -2.88 -5.54
C TRP A 65 2.77 -1.79 -6.57
N ASP A 66 1.95 -0.74 -6.57
CA ASP A 66 2.12 0.37 -7.48
C ASP A 66 3.49 1.06 -7.28
N LYS A 67 4.09 1.51 -8.38
CA LYS A 67 5.44 2.05 -8.43
C LYS A 67 5.39 3.47 -8.99
N LEU A 68 5.75 4.46 -8.17
CA LEU A 68 5.76 5.86 -8.60
C LEU A 68 6.97 6.22 -9.49
N SER A 69 8.07 5.47 -9.43
CA SER A 69 9.27 5.79 -10.22
C SER A 69 9.76 4.63 -11.09
N ALA A 70 10.31 4.99 -12.24
CA ALA A 70 10.97 4.09 -13.20
C ALA A 70 12.14 3.28 -12.60
N ASN A 71 12.55 3.60 -11.36
CA ASN A 71 13.70 3.01 -10.68
C ASN A 71 13.33 1.72 -9.90
N GLY A 72 12.07 1.28 -9.95
CA GLY A 72 11.66 -0.05 -9.50
C GLY A 72 11.24 -0.19 -8.04
N ASN A 73 11.32 0.87 -7.23
CA ASN A 73 10.91 0.85 -5.83
C ASN A 73 9.38 0.92 -5.66
N HIS A 74 8.86 0.11 -4.75
CA HIS A 74 7.43 0.01 -4.43
C HIS A 74 7.02 1.27 -3.66
N TRP A 75 6.06 2.03 -4.15
CA TRP A 75 5.77 3.36 -3.62
C TRP A 75 4.60 3.37 -2.65
N THR A 76 4.64 4.29 -1.68
CA THR A 76 3.55 4.56 -0.73
C THR A 76 3.29 6.06 -0.70
N ASN A 77 2.02 6.45 -0.72
CA ASN A 77 1.59 7.83 -0.68
C ASN A 77 1.53 8.34 0.76
N TYR A 78 2.49 9.17 1.14
CA TYR A 78 2.52 9.85 2.44
C TYR A 78 2.06 11.32 2.35
N THR A 79 1.46 11.76 1.24
CA THR A 79 1.10 13.18 1.02
C THR A 79 0.20 13.72 2.12
N SER A 80 -0.80 12.95 2.56
CA SER A 80 -1.69 13.35 3.66
C SER A 80 -0.99 13.38 5.03
N CYS A 81 0.08 12.61 5.21
CA CYS A 81 0.78 12.55 6.50
C CYS A 81 1.49 13.86 6.84
N HIS A 82 1.89 14.66 5.85
CA HIS A 82 2.56 15.91 6.14
C HIS A 82 1.57 16.97 6.59
N ILE A 83 1.75 17.48 7.81
CA ILE A 83 1.01 18.64 8.29
C ILE A 83 1.31 19.81 7.35
N ALA A 84 0.27 20.35 6.70
CA ALA A 84 0.38 21.69 6.17
C ALA A 84 0.55 22.63 7.36
N TYR A 85 1.77 23.09 7.61
CA TYR A 85 2.10 24.01 8.72
C TYR A 85 1.21 25.27 8.75
N ASN A 86 0.53 25.57 7.65
CA ASN A 86 -0.39 26.70 7.52
C ASN A 86 -1.87 26.39 7.87
N LEU A 87 -2.23 25.15 8.22
CA LEU A 87 -3.62 24.76 8.55
C LEU A 87 -3.85 24.40 10.02
N LYS A 88 -2.80 24.18 10.83
CA LYS A 88 -2.92 23.88 12.28
C LYS A 88 -2.65 25.07 13.20
N VAL A 89 -2.45 26.26 12.63
CA VAL A 89 -2.26 27.51 13.39
C VAL A 89 -3.57 27.99 14.02
N ASP A 90 -4.72 27.48 13.56
CA ASP A 90 -6.04 27.99 13.97
C ASP A 90 -6.69 27.20 15.13
N ASP A 91 -6.13 26.05 15.54
CA ASP A 91 -6.66 25.23 16.65
C ASP A 91 -6.02 25.54 18.02
N ASN A 92 -5.18 26.58 18.11
CA ASN A 92 -4.54 27.02 19.36
C ASN A 92 -4.82 28.49 19.71
N HIS A 93 -6.04 28.98 19.47
CA HIS A 93 -6.60 30.10 20.23
C HIS A 93 -8.10 29.96 20.45
#